data_AF-A0A1Q7QST8-F1
#
_entry.id   AF-A0A1Q7QST8-F1
#
_cell.length_a   1.000
_cell.length_b   1.000
_cell.length_c   1.000
_cell.angle_alpha   90.00
_cell.angle_beta   90.00
_cell.angle_gamma   90.00
#
_symmetry.space_group_name_H-M   'P 1'
#
loop_
_entity.id
_entity.type
_entity.pdbx_description
1 polymer ?
#
loop_
_entity_poly.entity_id
_entity_poly.type
_entity_poly.pdbx_seq_one_letter_code
_entity_poly.pdbx_strand_id
1 'polypeptide(L)'
;MIGRVGPVKFELDDDHYEAVVGSIIFQQLAGSAAQAILNRFKQLYGGRVPSPREYLSTDVEKLRGSGLSPQKISYIKDLAERLENGTLDLKRLENLPDEEAINELDNVRGIGRWTAEMFLIFMLGRTDVLPVDDLGLRKAAQKAYRLRKLPKRDRLEQLAEKWHPYSSISTLYLWKSVEKPEAPAKW
;
A
#
# COMPACT_ATOMS: atom_id res chain seq x y z
N MET A 1 16.77 -18.73 4.53
CA MET A 1 15.47 -18.02 4.63
C MET A 1 14.54 -18.44 3.51
N ILE A 2 14.89 -18.20 2.25
CA ILE A 2 14.08 -18.55 1.06
C ILE A 2 13.66 -20.03 1.08
N GLY A 3 14.60 -20.97 1.23
CA GLY A 3 14.26 -22.41 1.29
C GLY A 3 13.32 -22.82 2.43
N ARG A 4 13.20 -22.03 3.50
CA ARG A 4 12.26 -22.28 4.60
C ARG A 4 10.89 -21.64 4.33
N VAL A 5 10.87 -20.45 3.74
CA VAL A 5 9.63 -19.72 3.40
C VAL A 5 8.95 -20.38 2.20
N GLY A 6 9.71 -20.95 1.27
CA GLY A 6 9.20 -21.49 0.03
C GLY A 6 8.87 -20.40 -1.00
N PRO A 7 8.18 -20.76 -2.09
CA PRO A 7 7.71 -19.79 -3.08
C PRO A 7 6.72 -18.81 -2.46
N VAL A 8 6.96 -17.51 -2.65
CA VAL A 8 5.99 -16.46 -2.32
C VAL A 8 5.18 -16.19 -3.57
N LYS A 9 3.86 -16.39 -3.50
CA LYS A 9 2.92 -15.99 -4.56
C LYS A 9 2.32 -14.65 -4.17
N PHE A 10 2.23 -13.75 -5.15
CA PHE A 10 1.55 -12.47 -5.01
C PHE A 10 0.74 -12.24 -6.29
N GLU A 11 -0.51 -11.83 -6.14
CA GLU A 11 -1.40 -11.44 -7.23
C GLU A 11 -1.46 -9.92 -7.23
N LEU A 12 -1.21 -9.31 -8.38
CA LEU A 12 -1.37 -7.87 -8.54
C LEU A 12 -2.86 -7.56 -8.70
N ASP A 13 -3.29 -6.42 -8.16
CA ASP A 13 -4.64 -5.89 -8.37
C ASP A 13 -4.61 -4.96 -9.59
N ASP A 14 -5.55 -5.14 -10.51
CA ASP A 14 -5.57 -4.42 -11.79
C ASP A 14 -6.26 -3.04 -11.68
N ASP A 15 -6.99 -2.76 -10.58
CA ASP A 15 -7.63 -1.47 -10.38
C ASP A 15 -6.82 -0.57 -9.42
N HIS A 16 -5.87 0.16 -10.01
CA HIS A 16 -5.02 1.12 -9.32
C HIS A 16 -5.80 2.15 -8.49
N TYR A 17 -6.97 2.60 -8.97
CA TYR A 17 -7.75 3.61 -8.25
C TYR A 17 -8.41 2.99 -7.02
N GLU A 18 -9.06 1.84 -7.18
CA GLU A 18 -9.65 1.09 -6.08
C GLU A 18 -8.61 0.76 -5.00
N ALA A 19 -7.41 0.34 -5.41
CA ALA A 19 -6.30 0.08 -4.51
C ALA A 19 -5.91 1.29 -3.66
N VAL A 20 -5.75 2.46 -4.29
CA VAL A 20 -5.39 3.70 -3.58
C VAL A 20 -6.52 4.13 -2.64
N VAL A 21 -7.77 4.11 -3.08
CA VAL A 21 -8.93 4.39 -2.21
C VAL A 21 -8.99 3.43 -1.04
N GLY A 22 -8.81 2.14 -1.29
CA GLY A 22 -8.76 1.08 -0.27
C GLY A 22 -7.66 1.37 0.76
N SER A 23 -6.46 1.73 0.31
CA SER A 23 -5.35 2.08 1.20
C SER A 23 -5.72 3.23 2.15
N ILE A 24 -6.34 4.30 1.64
CA ILE A 24 -6.79 5.44 2.44
C ILE A 24 -7.84 4.99 3.47
N ILE A 25 -8.77 4.11 3.08
CA ILE A 25 -9.81 3.59 3.97
C ILE A 25 -9.22 2.72 5.08
N PHE A 26 -8.16 1.96 4.80
CA PHE A 26 -7.52 1.06 5.77
C PHE A 26 -6.59 1.75 6.77
N GLN A 27 -6.16 2.99 6.49
CA GLN A 27 -5.28 3.74 7.38
C GLN A 27 -5.82 3.83 8.82
N GLN A 28 -4.93 3.57 9.79
CA GLN A 28 -5.15 3.69 11.23
C GLN A 28 -6.34 2.89 11.79
N LEU A 29 -6.74 1.81 11.11
CA LEU A 29 -7.83 0.94 11.55
C LEU A 29 -7.39 -0.52 11.64
N ALA A 30 -8.07 -1.28 12.50
CA ALA A 30 -8.02 -2.73 12.42
C ALA A 30 -8.64 -3.20 11.09
N GLY A 31 -8.08 -4.24 10.47
CA GLY A 31 -8.50 -4.71 9.15
C GLY A 31 -10.00 -5.03 9.05
N SER A 32 -10.59 -5.63 10.08
CA SER A 32 -12.03 -5.92 10.11
C SER A 32 -12.91 -4.65 10.13
N ALA A 33 -12.48 -3.61 10.83
CA ALA A 33 -13.19 -2.33 10.87
C ALA A 33 -13.07 -1.59 9.53
N ALA A 34 -11.88 -1.57 8.95
CA ALA A 34 -11.64 -1.00 7.63
C ALA A 34 -12.47 -1.71 6.54
N GLN A 35 -12.51 -3.05 6.56
CA GLN A 35 -13.31 -3.84 5.63
C GLN A 35 -14.80 -3.53 5.74
N ALA A 36 -15.32 -3.37 6.97
CA ALA A 36 -16.72 -2.99 7.17
C ALA A 36 -17.04 -1.62 6.60
N ILE A 37 -16.13 -0.64 6.74
CA ILE A 37 -16.28 0.69 6.12
C ILE A 37 -16.21 0.60 4.59
N LEU A 38 -15.22 -0.11 4.04
CA LEU A 38 -15.07 -0.29 2.60
C LEU A 38 -16.33 -0.92 1.99
N ASN A 39 -16.89 -1.95 2.62
CA ASN A 39 -18.11 -2.61 2.16
C ASN A 39 -19.30 -1.65 2.14
N ARG A 40 -19.53 -0.86 3.21
CA ARG A 40 -20.61 0.14 3.24
C ARG A 40 -20.39 1.26 2.21
N PHE A 41 -19.15 1.67 2.01
CA PHE A 41 -18.80 2.66 0.99
C PHE A 41 -19.12 2.13 -0.41
N LYS A 42 -18.67 0.91 -0.74
CA LYS A 42 -18.99 0.25 -2.01
C LYS A 42 -20.49 0.05 -2.23
N GLN A 43 -21.25 -0.23 -1.18
CA GLN A 43 -22.71 -0.38 -1.25
C GLN A 43 -23.42 0.89 -1.74
N LEU A 44 -22.87 2.08 -1.52
CA LEU A 44 -23.41 3.33 -2.09
C LEU A 44 -23.38 3.34 -3.62
N TYR A 45 -22.53 2.50 -4.23
CA TYR A 45 -22.24 2.47 -5.66
C TYR A 45 -22.46 1.08 -6.27
N GLY A 46 -23.35 0.28 -5.69
CA GLY A 46 -23.71 -1.04 -6.24
C GLY A 46 -22.64 -2.11 -6.03
N GLY A 47 -21.80 -1.99 -5.00
CA GLY A 47 -20.82 -3.01 -4.63
C GLY A 47 -19.42 -2.80 -5.19
N ARG A 48 -19.17 -1.69 -5.89
CA ARG A 48 -17.85 -1.31 -6.43
C ARG A 48 -17.34 0.01 -5.83
N VAL A 49 -16.07 0.31 -6.04
CA VAL A 49 -15.56 1.68 -5.82
C VAL A 49 -16.16 2.61 -6.91
N PRO A 50 -16.61 3.83 -6.55
CA PRO A 50 -17.12 4.79 -7.53
C PRO A 50 -16.01 5.26 -8.47
N SER A 51 -16.33 5.73 -9.66
CA SER A 51 -15.36 6.54 -10.43
C SER A 51 -15.04 7.85 -9.69
N PRO A 52 -13.89 8.51 -9.96
CA PRO A 52 -13.58 9.82 -9.40
C PRO A 52 -14.72 10.84 -9.56
N ARG A 53 -15.32 10.91 -10.76
CA ARG A 53 -16.49 11.75 -11.04
C ARG A 53 -17.72 11.43 -10.20
N GLU A 54 -18.05 10.16 -10.00
CA GLU A 54 -19.17 9.74 -9.16
C GLU A 54 -18.93 10.10 -7.70
N TYR A 55 -17.69 9.89 -7.21
CA TYR A 55 -17.31 10.27 -5.86
C TYR A 55 -17.50 11.78 -5.63
N LEU A 56 -17.00 12.61 -6.55
CA LEU A 56 -17.10 14.08 -6.45
C LEU A 56 -18.54 14.60 -6.54
N SER A 57 -19.43 13.83 -7.17
CA SER A 57 -20.86 14.16 -7.27
C SER A 57 -21.68 13.66 -6.07
N THR A 58 -21.05 12.93 -5.14
CA THR A 58 -21.74 12.36 -3.97
C THR A 58 -21.82 13.36 -2.83
N ASP A 59 -23.00 13.49 -2.23
CA ASP A 59 -23.20 14.28 -1.00
C ASP A 59 -22.30 13.77 0.14
N VAL A 60 -21.59 14.70 0.79
CA VAL A 60 -20.69 14.41 1.91
C VAL A 60 -21.39 13.68 3.06
N GLU A 61 -22.67 13.93 3.30
CA GLU A 61 -23.43 13.26 4.37
C GLU A 61 -23.67 11.78 4.04
N LYS A 62 -23.83 11.42 2.76
CA LYS A 62 -23.88 10.00 2.35
C LYS A 62 -22.53 9.32 2.56
N LEU A 63 -21.44 10.01 2.22
CA LEU A 63 -20.08 9.50 2.44
C LEU A 63 -19.81 9.26 3.93
N ARG A 64 -20.19 10.21 4.79
CA ARG A 64 -20.12 10.06 6.26
C ARG A 64 -20.96 8.88 6.75
N GLY A 65 -22.15 8.69 6.19
CA GLY A 65 -23.03 7.56 6.49
C GLY A 65 -22.40 6.17 6.25
N SER A 66 -21.40 6.06 5.38
CA SER A 66 -20.64 4.81 5.18
C SER A 66 -19.63 4.52 6.31
N GLY A 67 -19.36 5.49 7.18
CA GLY A 67 -18.38 5.41 8.27
C GLY A 67 -16.99 5.97 7.91
N LEU A 68 -16.86 6.67 6.77
CA LEU A 68 -15.64 7.41 6.45
C LEU A 68 -15.47 8.60 7.40
N SER A 69 -14.25 8.80 7.89
CA SER A 69 -13.91 10.01 8.67
C SER A 69 -13.82 11.24 7.76
N PRO A 70 -14.00 12.46 8.30
CA PRO A 70 -13.83 13.69 7.52
C PRO A 70 -12.46 13.80 6.83
N GLN A 71 -11.40 13.28 7.47
CA GLN A 71 -10.05 13.23 6.88
C GLN A 71 -10.00 12.32 5.65
N LYS A 72 -10.50 11.09 5.76
CA LYS A 72 -10.54 10.12 4.64
C LYS A 72 -11.38 10.62 3.48
N ILE A 73 -12.51 11.27 3.77
CA ILE A 73 -13.33 11.93 2.76
C ILE A 73 -12.51 12.99 2.01
N SER A 74 -11.76 13.82 2.74
CA SER A 74 -10.91 14.84 2.11
C SER A 74 -9.76 14.25 1.29
N TYR A 75 -9.19 13.11 1.69
CA TYR A 75 -8.09 12.46 0.97
C TYR A 75 -8.57 11.83 -0.32
N ILE A 76 -9.67 11.08 -0.28
CA ILE A 76 -10.27 10.49 -1.49
C ILE A 76 -10.78 11.61 -2.42
N LYS A 77 -11.25 12.74 -1.88
CA LYS A 77 -11.62 13.91 -2.67
C LYS A 77 -10.43 14.51 -3.43
N ASP A 78 -9.31 14.76 -2.74
CA ASP A 78 -8.08 15.29 -3.36
C ASP A 78 -7.59 14.35 -4.47
N LEU A 79 -7.57 13.03 -4.21
CA LEU A 79 -7.25 12.02 -5.22
C LEU A 79 -8.19 12.09 -6.43
N ALA A 80 -9.50 12.13 -6.19
CA ALA A 80 -10.50 12.17 -7.27
C ALA A 80 -10.40 13.45 -8.10
N GLU A 81 -10.19 14.61 -7.47
CA GLU A 81 -9.99 15.88 -8.17
C GLU A 81 -8.76 15.85 -9.06
N ARG A 82 -7.63 15.30 -8.57
CA ARG A 82 -6.38 15.18 -9.33
C ARG A 82 -6.50 14.28 -10.56
N LEU A 83 -7.29 13.21 -10.44
CA LEU A 83 -7.57 12.31 -11.56
C LEU A 83 -8.47 12.96 -12.60
N GLU A 84 -9.56 13.62 -12.16
CA GLU A 84 -10.49 14.28 -13.10
C GLU A 84 -9.87 15.49 -13.81
N ASN A 85 -8.97 16.22 -13.15
CA ASN A 85 -8.28 17.37 -13.74
C ASN A 85 -6.97 17.00 -14.47
N GLY A 86 -6.57 15.73 -14.46
CA GLY A 86 -5.38 15.23 -15.14
C GLY A 86 -4.03 15.60 -14.51
N THR A 87 -4.01 16.13 -13.28
CA THR A 87 -2.75 16.39 -12.55
C THR A 87 -2.14 15.12 -11.96
N LEU A 88 -2.90 14.02 -11.91
CA LEU A 88 -2.41 12.68 -11.62
C LEU A 88 -2.95 11.71 -12.67
N ASP A 89 -2.09 10.83 -13.18
CA ASP A 89 -2.47 9.70 -14.04
C ASP A 89 -1.84 8.42 -13.49
N LEU A 90 -2.65 7.57 -12.86
CA LEU A 90 -2.18 6.32 -12.25
C LEU A 90 -1.59 5.34 -13.26
N LYS A 91 -2.00 5.40 -14.54
CA LYS A 91 -1.44 4.52 -15.59
C LYS A 91 -0.07 5.00 -16.03
N ARG A 92 0.15 6.31 -16.04
CA ARG A 92 1.47 6.88 -16.37
C ARG A 92 2.55 6.45 -15.37
N LEU A 93 2.19 6.19 -14.12
CA LEU A 93 3.12 5.73 -13.08
C LEU A 93 3.85 4.42 -13.44
N GLU A 94 3.26 3.57 -14.28
CA GLU A 94 3.89 2.33 -14.79
C GLU A 94 5.17 2.60 -15.59
N ASN A 95 5.27 3.79 -16.19
CA ASN A 95 6.37 4.15 -17.09
C ASN A 95 7.39 5.10 -16.44
N LEU A 96 7.09 5.61 -15.24
CA LEU A 96 7.98 6.52 -14.52
C LEU A 96 9.08 5.74 -13.76
N PRO A 97 10.24 6.37 -13.51
CA PRO A 97 11.17 5.89 -12.49
C PRO A 97 10.51 5.83 -11.11
N ASP A 98 10.95 4.89 -10.26
CA ASP A 98 10.30 4.63 -8.97
C ASP A 98 10.21 5.88 -8.08
N GLU A 99 11.28 6.68 -7.98
CA GLU A 99 11.26 7.92 -7.17
C GLU A 99 10.31 8.98 -7.73
N GLU A 100 10.16 9.08 -9.06
CA GLU A 100 9.21 10.02 -9.67
C GLU A 100 7.77 9.58 -9.40
N ALA A 101 7.48 8.28 -9.57
CA ALA A 101 6.16 7.72 -9.25
C ALA A 101 5.79 7.87 -7.76
N ILE A 102 6.77 7.65 -6.87
CA ILE A 102 6.59 7.86 -5.42
C ILE A 102 6.24 9.32 -5.14
N ASN A 103 6.96 10.27 -5.74
CA ASN A 103 6.70 11.70 -5.53
C ASN A 103 5.33 12.13 -6.08
N GLU A 104 4.89 11.60 -7.23
CA GLU A 104 3.54 11.88 -7.73
C GLU A 104 2.45 11.42 -6.75
N LEU A 105 2.60 10.23 -6.16
CA LEU A 105 1.66 9.70 -5.17
C LEU A 105 1.74 10.40 -3.81
N ASP A 106 2.93 10.71 -3.31
CA ASP A 106 3.15 11.41 -2.02
C ASP A 106 2.58 12.84 -2.01
N ASN A 107 2.41 13.44 -3.19
CA ASN A 107 1.75 14.73 -3.34
C ASN A 107 0.22 14.67 -3.15
N VAL A 108 -0.38 13.47 -3.16
CA VAL A 108 -1.81 13.28 -2.89
C VAL A 108 -2.04 13.36 -1.38
N ARG A 109 -3.00 14.17 -0.97
CA ARG A 109 -3.27 14.39 0.45
C ARG A 109 -3.62 13.07 1.14
N GLY A 110 -2.85 12.72 2.17
CA GLY A 110 -3.06 11.51 2.96
C GLY A 110 -2.36 10.27 2.42
N ILE A 111 -1.65 10.38 1.30
CA ILE A 111 -0.70 9.36 0.84
C ILE A 111 0.69 9.85 1.24
N GLY A 112 1.38 9.05 2.05
CA GLY A 112 2.78 9.30 2.38
C GLY A 112 3.69 8.40 1.57
N ARG A 113 4.99 8.72 1.52
CA ARG A 113 6.03 7.91 0.85
C ARG A 113 5.89 6.41 1.07
N TRP A 114 5.75 5.95 2.31
CA TRP A 114 5.59 4.52 2.60
C TRP A 114 4.37 3.92 1.88
N THR A 115 3.25 4.64 1.80
CA THR A 115 2.04 4.18 1.09
C THR A 115 2.28 4.14 -0.42
N ALA A 116 3.00 5.13 -0.97
CA ALA A 116 3.41 5.12 -2.37
C ALA A 116 4.34 3.96 -2.70
N GLU A 117 5.33 3.67 -1.85
CA GLU A 117 6.22 2.51 -1.97
C GLU A 117 5.42 1.20 -1.93
N MET A 118 4.44 1.06 -1.04
CA MET A 118 3.55 -0.11 -1.01
C MET A 118 2.74 -0.23 -2.30
N PHE A 119 2.23 0.88 -2.84
CA PHE A 119 1.50 0.89 -4.11
C PHE A 119 2.39 0.42 -5.26
N LEU A 120 3.63 0.91 -5.36
CA LEU A 120 4.56 0.45 -6.40
C LEU A 120 4.85 -1.06 -6.31
N ILE A 121 5.04 -1.59 -5.10
CA ILE A 121 5.34 -3.02 -4.88
C ILE A 121 4.14 -3.90 -5.23
N PHE A 122 2.96 -3.54 -4.72
CA PHE A 122 1.81 -4.44 -4.72
C PHE A 122 0.80 -4.19 -5.85
N MET A 123 0.79 -3.00 -6.43
CA MET A 123 -0.11 -2.66 -7.55
C MET A 123 0.66 -2.63 -8.86
N LEU A 124 1.82 -1.96 -8.89
CA LEU A 124 2.63 -1.89 -10.11
C LEU A 124 3.62 -3.05 -10.29
N GLY A 125 3.73 -3.94 -9.29
CA GLY A 125 4.64 -5.09 -9.33
C GLY A 125 6.12 -4.71 -9.44
N ARG A 126 6.51 -3.50 -9.02
CA ARG A 126 7.91 -3.05 -9.06
C ARG A 126 8.75 -3.96 -8.18
N THR A 127 9.83 -4.51 -8.75
CA THR A 127 10.62 -5.55 -8.07
C THR A 127 11.71 -4.99 -7.16
N ASP A 128 12.05 -3.71 -7.29
CA ASP A 128 13.24 -3.12 -6.66
C ASP A 128 13.00 -1.89 -5.76
N VAL A 129 11.77 -1.68 -5.35
CA VAL A 129 11.44 -0.67 -4.33
C VAL A 129 11.84 -1.18 -2.93
N LEU A 130 12.58 -0.35 -2.19
CA LEU A 130 12.99 -0.59 -0.80
C LEU A 130 12.21 0.33 0.16
N PRO A 131 11.20 -0.18 0.88
CA PRO A 131 10.43 0.62 1.83
C PRO A 131 11.20 0.80 3.15
N VAL A 132 12.26 1.60 3.12
CA VAL A 132 13.29 1.65 4.17
C VAL A 132 12.76 2.09 5.53
N ASP A 133 11.67 2.87 5.54
CA ASP A 133 11.01 3.35 6.76
C ASP A 133 10.02 2.33 7.34
N ASP A 134 9.77 1.21 6.64
CA ASP A 134 8.87 0.16 7.10
C ASP A 134 9.42 -0.54 8.36
N LEU A 135 8.69 -0.40 9.47
CA LEU A 135 9.08 -0.97 10.76
C LEU A 135 9.09 -2.51 10.72
N GLY A 136 8.19 -3.12 9.94
CA GLY A 136 8.12 -4.57 9.76
C GLY A 136 9.38 -5.13 9.11
N LEU A 137 9.81 -4.51 8.01
CA LEU A 137 11.02 -4.80 7.27
C LEU A 137 12.24 -4.62 8.16
N ARG A 138 12.35 -3.47 8.85
CA ARG A 138 13.47 -3.21 9.76
C ARG A 138 13.59 -4.27 10.87
N LYS A 139 12.47 -4.69 11.47
CA LYS A 139 12.43 -5.76 12.48
C LYS A 139 12.79 -7.12 11.88
N ALA A 140 12.29 -7.43 10.69
CA ALA A 140 12.60 -8.66 9.98
C ALA A 140 14.08 -8.74 9.60
N ALA A 141 14.64 -7.67 9.05
CA ALA A 141 16.05 -7.53 8.74
C ALA A 141 16.92 -7.67 9.99
N GLN A 142 16.53 -7.04 11.11
CA GLN A 142 17.22 -7.21 12.39
C GLN A 142 17.36 -8.69 12.76
N LYS A 143 16.26 -9.45 12.66
CA LYS A 143 16.25 -10.89 12.99
C LYS A 143 17.05 -11.72 11.98
N ALA A 144 16.84 -11.49 10.68
CA ALA A 144 17.47 -12.24 9.60
C ALA A 144 19.00 -12.08 9.60
N TYR A 145 19.49 -10.87 9.84
CA TYR A 145 20.91 -10.53 9.88
C TYR A 145 21.51 -10.55 11.29
N ARG A 146 20.75 -11.01 12.30
CA ARG A 146 21.18 -11.12 13.71
C ARG A 146 21.77 -9.82 14.28
N LEU A 147 21.17 -8.69 13.94
CA LEU A 147 21.65 -7.38 14.36
C LEU A 147 21.25 -7.09 15.81
N ARG A 148 22.20 -6.55 16.60
CA ARG A 148 21.97 -6.22 18.02
C ARG A 148 20.90 -5.14 18.22
N LYS A 149 20.80 -4.20 17.29
CA LYS A 149 19.83 -3.08 17.31
C LYS A 149 19.01 -3.10 16.03
N LEU A 150 17.81 -2.51 16.10
CA LEU A 150 17.00 -2.24 14.91
C LEU A 150 17.83 -1.39 13.92
N PRO A 151 18.03 -1.84 12.67
CA PRO A 151 18.82 -1.08 11.70
C PRO A 151 18.17 0.28 11.45
N LYS A 152 18.99 1.34 11.38
CA LYS A 152 18.58 2.66 10.87
C LYS A 152 18.55 2.64 9.34
N ARG A 153 18.04 3.72 8.74
CA ARG A 153 17.92 3.91 7.28
C ARG A 153 19.19 3.52 6.53
N ASP A 154 20.29 4.22 6.79
CA ASP A 154 21.58 4.01 6.10
C ASP A 154 22.08 2.56 6.23
N ARG A 155 21.84 1.93 7.38
CA ARG A 155 22.27 0.54 7.60
C ARG A 155 21.39 -0.44 6.83
N LEU A 156 20.10 -0.17 6.71
CA LEU A 156 19.19 -1.00 5.93
C LEU A 156 19.49 -0.86 4.43
N GLU A 157 19.75 0.36 3.96
CA GLU A 157 20.16 0.65 2.57
C GLU A 157 21.47 -0.11 2.22
N GLN A 158 22.50 -0.06 3.07
CA GLN A 158 23.73 -0.85 2.88
C GLN A 158 23.50 -2.35 2.80
N LEU A 159 22.54 -2.88 3.57
CA LEU A 159 22.20 -4.31 3.48
C LEU A 159 21.47 -4.62 2.17
N ALA A 160 20.64 -3.68 1.71
CA ALA A 160 19.83 -3.78 0.52
C ALA A 160 20.59 -3.60 -0.79
N GLU A 161 21.84 -3.09 -0.76
CA GLU A 161 22.74 -3.10 -1.93
C GLU A 161 22.85 -4.50 -2.57
N LYS A 162 22.78 -5.56 -1.76
CA LYS A 162 22.83 -6.95 -2.22
C LYS A 162 21.48 -7.49 -2.72
N TRP A 163 20.41 -6.73 -2.52
CA TRP A 163 19.05 -7.13 -2.89
C TRP A 163 18.69 -6.66 -4.30
N HIS A 164 19.37 -5.63 -4.81
CA HIS A 164 19.19 -5.13 -6.18
C HIS A 164 19.38 -6.25 -7.23
N PRO A 165 18.53 -6.33 -8.28
CA PRO A 165 17.36 -5.50 -8.60
C PRO A 165 16.02 -6.05 -8.06
N TYR A 166 16.05 -6.69 -6.89
CA TYR A 166 14.95 -7.43 -6.27
C TYR A 166 14.69 -7.03 -4.82
N SER A 167 14.86 -5.75 -4.49
CA SER A 167 14.64 -5.22 -3.13
C SER A 167 13.21 -5.44 -2.62
N SER A 168 12.21 -5.35 -3.47
CA SER A 168 10.81 -5.63 -3.11
C SER A 168 10.60 -7.11 -2.82
N ILE A 169 11.17 -8.00 -3.65
CA ILE A 169 11.09 -9.44 -3.44
C ILE A 169 11.79 -9.83 -2.13
N SER A 170 12.96 -9.26 -1.87
CA SER A 170 13.70 -9.47 -0.61
C SER A 170 12.88 -9.00 0.60
N THR A 171 12.19 -7.87 0.46
CA THR A 171 11.27 -7.34 1.47
C THR A 171 10.11 -8.31 1.75
N LEU A 172 9.48 -8.87 0.72
CA LEU A 172 8.41 -9.88 0.87
C LEU A 172 8.89 -11.10 1.65
N TYR A 173 10.07 -11.62 1.33
CA TYR A 173 10.67 -12.75 2.05
C TYR A 173 10.96 -12.42 3.52
N LEU A 174 11.43 -11.19 3.79
CA LEU A 174 11.71 -10.74 5.15
C LEU A 174 10.43 -10.66 5.98
N TRP A 175 9.36 -10.05 5.47
CA TRP A 175 8.05 -10.04 6.14
C TRP A 175 7.55 -11.47 6.42
N LYS A 176 7.56 -12.34 5.41
CA LYS A 176 7.17 -13.77 5.56
C LYS A 176 8.03 -14.53 6.57
N SER A 177 9.30 -14.17 6.74
CA SER A 177 10.20 -14.86 7.67
C SER A 177 9.88 -14.63 9.16
N VAL A 178 9.07 -13.61 9.47
CA VAL A 178 8.69 -13.21 10.82
C VAL A 178 7.20 -13.38 11.12
N GLU A 179 6.37 -13.62 10.10
CA GLU A 179 5.00 -14.09 10.30
C GLU A 179 5.01 -15.34 11.19
N LYS A 180 4.08 -15.39 12.15
CA LYS A 180 3.83 -16.63 12.87
C LYS A 180 3.28 -17.64 11.85
N PRO A 181 3.74 -18.90 11.84
CA PRO A 181 3.11 -19.91 11.00
C PRO A 181 1.61 -19.90 11.33
N GLU A 182 0.77 -19.80 10.30
CA GLU A 182 -0.66 -20.04 10.47
C GLU A 182 -0.80 -21.39 11.16
N ALA A 183 -1.55 -21.43 12.26
CA ALA A 183 -1.92 -22.72 12.83
C ALA A 183 -2.57 -23.52 11.70
N PRO A 184 -2.17 -24.79 11.48
CA PRO A 184 -2.80 -25.57 10.43
C PRO A 184 -4.30 -25.49 10.62
N ALA A 185 -5.02 -25.15 9.54
CA ALA A 185 -6.47 -25.18 9.54
C ALA A 185 -6.89 -26.53 10.14
N LYS A 186 -7.55 -26.48 11.30
CA LYS A 186 -8.22 -27.65 11.84
C LYS A 186 -9.29 -27.99 10.81
N TRP A 187 -9.05 -29.05 10.05
CA TRP A 187 -10.08 -29.73 9.29
C TRP A 187 -11.16 -30.25 10.24
#